data_AF-A0A925HYE6-F1
#
_entry.id   AF-A0A925HYE6-F1
#
_cell.length_a   1.000
_cell.length_b   1.000
_cell.length_c   1.000
_cell.angle_alpha   90.00
_cell.angle_beta   90.00
_cell.angle_gamma   90.00
#
_symmetry.space_group_name_H-M   'P 1'
#
loop_
_entity.id
_entity.type
_entity.pdbx_description
1 polymer ?
#
loop_
_entity_poly.entity_id
_entity_poly.type
_entity_poly.pdbx_seq_one_letter_code
_entity_poly.pdbx_strand_id
1 'polypeptide(L)'
;MNLPGFSKRSLFIAAAAVLFVATGRASSAAPVGPIPQFGDQNLFRGEGREAAKKEVARLKKIQHRYANLIRSRPGVLGMGITANRQTAQLTFAIIVDPEASEPALPRTLEGVPVQVLRLPTPEPTHGGPGCQPCHTNSLPLPVEMGNSGRTGPVAVAGGCLSGRGSLGFKACDFMTDQIVYVTAAHLSTGTNQDCAGTAGLGAPTQHPAPFDTLNQCDPYTLIGTIAKERPPICGTTNWIDAASVNSADSFTQFSIRDIGLPSPYPREVFPGDLVQKSGRTTGHTQGEVLCVAVDIAVPGNAYCPCGLAEMVDQIMIVPTAPGVDWVVSGDSGSAVLDYTEGAPAIVGLNFAGAKDNNGVWIYGLANPIFDVVMQLDLSLNVLDCTLPCVAALTAQETPAPRRWIRSALDLRDYILTKSERGMRYIDTYYKITGELSRLVLSYPALFFRTASLFERALPAVDSMNAGNETVVSAELVRDVDALLARFAELSNDPQVDAAMAEYRRDLNDPEVLRSFGVTVVN
;
A
#
# COMPACT_ATOMS: atom_id res chain seq x y z
N MET A 1 23.96 20.22 52.33
CA MET A 1 24.58 19.92 51.02
C MET A 1 23.53 19.26 50.13
N ASN A 2 23.12 19.97 49.08
CA ASN A 2 22.51 19.58 47.78
C ASN A 2 22.20 18.08 47.58
N LEU A 3 21.01 17.61 47.15
CA LEU A 3 20.04 18.11 46.15
C LEU A 3 18.56 17.71 46.47
N PRO A 4 17.55 18.32 45.81
CA PRO A 4 16.12 18.30 46.14
C PRO A 4 15.22 17.51 45.14
N GLY A 5 13.93 17.33 45.50
CA GLY A 5 12.82 17.56 44.54
C GLY A 5 11.94 16.38 44.10
N PHE A 6 11.14 15.79 45.00
CA PHE A 6 9.91 15.09 44.59
C PHE A 6 8.75 16.09 44.57
N SER A 7 8.35 16.51 43.36
CA SER A 7 7.22 17.42 43.13
C SER A 7 5.92 16.65 42.84
N LYS A 8 4.86 17.15 43.47
CA LYS A 8 3.46 16.70 43.49
C LYS A 8 2.82 16.63 42.08
N ARG A 9 2.99 15.51 41.37
CA ARG A 9 2.19 15.20 40.16
C ARG A 9 1.58 13.80 40.10
N SER A 10 1.71 12.99 41.14
CA SER A 10 1.21 11.60 41.13
C SER A 10 -0.14 11.38 41.83
N LEU A 11 -0.94 12.44 42.02
CA LEU A 11 -2.22 12.36 42.75
C LEU A 11 -3.41 13.06 42.06
N PHE A 12 -3.34 13.26 40.74
CA PHE A 12 -4.41 13.92 39.96
C PHE A 12 -4.92 13.15 38.74
N ILE A 13 -4.48 11.90 38.53
CA ILE A 13 -4.89 11.08 37.37
C ILE A 13 -5.82 9.91 37.77
N ALA A 14 -5.95 9.62 39.06
CA ALA A 14 -6.84 8.57 39.57
C ALA A 14 -8.28 9.04 39.89
N ALA A 15 -8.62 10.30 39.61
CA ALA A 15 -9.94 10.89 39.90
C ALA A 15 -10.79 11.23 38.65
N ALA A 16 -10.31 10.89 37.45
CA ALA A 16 -11.04 11.12 36.19
C ALA A 16 -11.60 9.83 35.55
N ALA A 17 -11.40 8.66 36.18
CA ALA A 17 -11.80 7.36 35.63
C ALA A 17 -13.03 6.73 36.33
N VAL A 18 -13.69 7.44 37.26
CA VAL A 18 -14.83 6.90 38.05
C VAL A 18 -16.05 7.84 38.05
N LEU A 19 -16.08 8.85 37.18
CA LEU A 19 -17.23 9.77 37.06
C LEU A 19 -17.74 9.88 35.62
N PHE A 20 -17.99 8.74 34.96
CA PHE A 20 -18.76 8.68 33.71
C PHE A 20 -19.55 7.37 33.58
N VAL A 21 -20.09 6.89 34.70
CA VAL A 21 -21.16 5.89 34.73
C VAL A 21 -22.36 6.57 35.37
N ALA A 22 -23.51 6.52 34.69
CA ALA A 22 -24.81 7.06 35.09
C ALA A 22 -25.11 8.55 34.81
N THR A 23 -25.22 8.92 33.52
CA THR A 23 -26.41 9.63 32.99
C THR A 23 -26.48 9.40 31.47
N GLY A 24 -26.99 8.24 31.05
CA GLY A 24 -27.31 7.97 29.66
C GLY A 24 -28.56 8.74 29.24
N ARG A 25 -28.39 9.93 28.69
CA ARG A 25 -29.34 10.42 27.68
C ARG A 25 -28.91 9.81 26.36
N ALA A 26 -29.76 8.94 25.81
CA ALA A 26 -29.65 8.52 24.43
C ALA A 26 -29.78 9.78 23.56
N SER A 27 -28.64 10.31 23.12
CA SER A 27 -28.63 11.21 21.98
C SER A 27 -28.94 10.31 20.79
N SER A 28 -30.09 10.52 20.14
CA SER A 28 -30.40 9.85 18.90
C SER A 28 -29.28 10.13 17.92
N ALA A 29 -28.54 9.08 17.53
CA ALA A 29 -27.57 9.11 16.45
C ALA A 29 -28.15 9.87 15.26
N ALA A 30 -27.39 10.81 14.71
CA ALA A 30 -27.77 11.39 13.43
C ALA A 30 -27.73 10.24 12.41
N PRO A 31 -28.79 10.00 11.61
CA PRO A 31 -28.77 8.96 10.61
C PRO A 31 -27.57 9.17 9.68
N VAL A 32 -26.85 8.08 9.39
CA VAL A 32 -25.81 8.07 8.35
C VAL A 32 -26.47 8.58 7.07
N GLY A 33 -26.03 9.74 6.60
CA GLY A 33 -26.55 10.32 5.36
C GLY A 33 -26.28 9.38 4.18
N PRO A 34 -27.07 9.45 3.10
CA PRO A 34 -26.82 8.62 1.92
C PRO A 34 -25.40 8.87 1.43
N ILE A 35 -24.64 7.79 1.25
CA ILE A 35 -23.30 7.87 0.69
C ILE A 35 -23.42 8.40 -0.73
N PRO A 36 -22.60 9.40 -1.12
CA PRO A 36 -22.59 9.84 -2.50
C PRO A 36 -22.16 8.67 -3.43
N GLN A 37 -22.96 8.28 -4.44
CA GLN A 37 -22.57 7.52 -5.66
C GLN A 37 -22.55 8.37 -6.97
N PHE A 38 -21.44 8.47 -7.73
CA PHE A 38 -21.39 9.35 -8.93
C PHE A 38 -22.07 8.70 -10.14
N GLY A 39 -22.36 7.39 -10.08
CA GLY A 39 -23.03 6.62 -11.12
C GLY A 39 -22.04 6.20 -12.23
N ASP A 40 -22.53 5.71 -13.37
CA ASP A 40 -21.70 5.21 -14.48
C ASP A 40 -20.90 6.30 -15.26
N GLN A 41 -20.64 7.44 -14.62
CA GLN A 41 -19.92 8.56 -15.24
C GLN A 41 -18.46 8.58 -14.79
N ASN A 42 -17.57 7.99 -15.59
CA ASN A 42 -16.13 8.29 -15.52
C ASN A 42 -15.94 9.82 -15.69
N LEU A 43 -15.76 10.53 -14.57
CA LEU A 43 -15.73 11.99 -14.49
C LEU A 43 -14.56 12.59 -15.29
N PHE A 44 -13.43 11.88 -15.35
CA PHE A 44 -12.20 12.35 -15.98
C PHE A 44 -11.79 11.40 -17.12
N ARG A 45 -11.88 11.88 -18.38
CA ARG A 45 -11.46 11.16 -19.60
C ARG A 45 -10.48 11.99 -20.42
N GLY A 46 -9.58 11.32 -21.15
CA GLY A 46 -8.63 11.96 -22.07
C GLY A 46 -7.77 13.03 -21.38
N GLU A 47 -7.69 14.23 -21.96
CA GLU A 47 -6.97 15.38 -21.40
C GLU A 47 -7.44 15.78 -19.99
N GLY A 48 -8.72 15.53 -19.67
CA GLY A 48 -9.28 15.76 -18.33
C GLY A 48 -8.63 14.88 -17.25
N ARG A 49 -8.14 13.69 -17.62
CA ARG A 49 -7.45 12.78 -16.70
C ARG A 49 -6.03 13.25 -16.36
N GLU A 50 -5.29 13.78 -17.35
CA GLU A 50 -3.97 14.38 -17.11
C GLU A 50 -4.06 15.66 -16.27
N ALA A 51 -5.12 16.46 -16.49
CA ALA A 51 -5.41 17.60 -15.63
C ALA A 51 -5.75 17.15 -14.20
N ALA A 52 -6.61 16.14 -14.04
CA ALA A 52 -6.96 15.56 -12.74
C ALA A 52 -5.71 15.02 -12.02
N LYS A 53 -4.80 14.34 -12.72
CA LYS A 53 -3.53 13.85 -12.16
C LYS A 53 -2.67 14.97 -11.58
N LYS A 54 -2.46 16.04 -12.35
CA LYS A 54 -1.71 17.21 -11.89
C LYS A 54 -2.37 17.88 -10.69
N GLU A 55 -3.70 17.96 -10.72
CA GLU A 55 -4.46 18.58 -9.64
C GLU A 55 -4.47 17.72 -8.38
N VAL A 56 -4.64 16.39 -8.47
CA VAL A 56 -4.48 15.47 -7.34
C VAL A 56 -3.09 15.61 -6.73
N ALA A 57 -2.03 15.67 -7.54
CA ALA A 57 -0.68 15.90 -7.02
C ALA A 57 -0.55 17.25 -6.28
N ARG A 58 -1.20 18.31 -6.76
CA ARG A 58 -1.27 19.62 -6.07
C ARG A 58 -2.03 19.51 -4.75
N LEU A 59 -3.17 18.83 -4.75
CA LEU A 59 -4.02 18.66 -3.57
C LEU A 59 -3.36 17.79 -2.51
N LYS A 60 -2.63 16.73 -2.89
CA LYS A 60 -1.80 15.92 -1.97
C LYS A 60 -0.80 16.78 -1.19
N LYS A 61 -0.19 17.77 -1.84
CA LYS A 61 0.74 18.72 -1.18
C LYS A 61 0.06 19.60 -0.14
N ILE A 62 -1.15 20.07 -0.44
CA ILE A 62 -1.96 20.82 0.52
C ILE A 62 -2.39 19.91 1.67
N GLN A 63 -2.93 18.73 1.36
CA GLN A 63 -3.33 17.74 2.37
C GLN A 63 -2.19 17.43 3.33
N HIS A 64 -0.98 17.17 2.83
CA HIS A 64 0.18 16.89 3.67
C HIS A 64 0.47 18.02 4.69
N ARG A 65 0.25 19.28 4.33
CA ARG A 65 0.41 20.42 5.25
C ARG A 65 -0.65 20.48 6.34
N TYR A 66 -1.87 20.05 6.06
CA TYR A 66 -3.03 20.24 6.95
C TYR A 66 -3.53 18.95 7.62
N ALA A 67 -3.15 17.76 7.14
CA ALA A 67 -3.72 16.49 7.57
C ALA A 67 -3.64 16.30 9.09
N ASN A 68 -2.49 16.59 9.70
CA ASN A 68 -2.31 16.48 11.15
C ASN A 68 -3.22 17.45 11.94
N LEU A 69 -3.36 18.69 11.46
CA LEU A 69 -4.21 19.71 12.10
C LEU A 69 -5.71 19.37 11.98
N ILE A 70 -6.12 18.80 10.85
CA ILE A 70 -7.49 18.39 10.61
C ILE A 70 -7.81 17.14 11.42
N ARG A 71 -6.92 16.15 11.43
CA ARG A 71 -7.09 14.89 12.17
C ARG A 71 -7.06 15.07 13.69
N SER A 72 -6.39 16.11 14.20
CA SER A 72 -6.41 16.42 15.64
C SER A 72 -7.75 16.98 16.12
N ARG A 73 -8.73 17.20 15.22
CA ARG A 73 -10.07 17.66 15.59
C ARG A 73 -10.90 16.48 16.10
N PRO A 74 -11.62 16.62 17.23
CA PRO A 74 -12.45 15.55 17.76
C PRO A 74 -13.46 15.04 16.72
N GLY A 75 -13.56 13.73 16.56
CA GLY A 75 -14.50 13.09 15.63
C GLY A 75 -14.02 12.98 14.18
N VAL A 76 -12.89 13.59 13.81
CA VAL A 76 -12.32 13.41 12.48
C VAL A 76 -11.57 12.09 12.40
N LEU A 77 -11.98 11.23 11.47
CA LEU A 77 -11.37 9.93 11.20
C LEU A 77 -10.25 10.03 10.17
N GLY A 78 -10.38 10.95 9.22
CA GLY A 78 -9.45 11.06 8.11
C GLY A 78 -9.75 12.19 7.14
N MET A 79 -8.96 12.25 6.08
CA MET A 79 -9.06 13.21 4.99
C MET A 79 -8.63 12.57 3.68
N GLY A 80 -9.26 12.95 2.57
CA GLY A 80 -8.81 12.58 1.24
C GLY A 80 -9.27 13.58 0.18
N ILE A 81 -9.15 13.19 -1.08
CA ILE A 81 -9.55 13.99 -2.25
C ILE A 81 -10.74 13.30 -2.91
N THR A 82 -11.83 14.06 -3.09
CA THR A 82 -13.03 13.63 -3.81
C THR A 82 -13.32 14.59 -4.97
N ALA A 83 -14.44 14.40 -5.66
CA ALA A 83 -14.91 15.32 -6.69
C ALA A 83 -16.33 15.79 -6.42
N ASN A 84 -16.62 17.03 -6.80
CA ASN A 84 -17.98 17.50 -6.93
C ASN A 84 -18.59 16.90 -8.21
N ARG A 85 -19.72 16.21 -8.08
CA ARG A 85 -20.39 15.50 -9.19
C ARG A 85 -20.84 16.39 -10.32
N GLN A 86 -21.37 17.55 -9.97
CA GLN A 86 -21.99 18.44 -10.93
C GLN A 86 -20.96 19.19 -11.75
N THR A 87 -19.78 19.41 -11.19
CA THR A 87 -18.74 20.27 -11.77
C THR A 87 -17.47 19.52 -12.16
N ALA A 88 -17.33 18.25 -11.76
CA ALA A 88 -16.09 17.47 -11.81
C ALA A 88 -14.89 18.19 -11.15
N GLN A 89 -15.13 19.17 -10.28
CA GLN A 89 -14.07 19.86 -9.55
C GLN A 89 -13.58 18.98 -8.40
N LEU A 90 -12.26 18.76 -8.32
CA LEU A 90 -11.66 18.06 -7.19
C LEU A 90 -11.74 18.92 -5.90
N THR A 91 -12.10 18.28 -4.80
CA THR A 91 -12.31 18.90 -3.48
C THR A 91 -11.68 18.04 -2.38
N PHE A 92 -11.51 18.61 -1.19
CA PHE A 92 -11.15 17.81 -0.02
C PHE A 92 -12.38 17.13 0.58
N ALA A 93 -12.26 15.86 0.93
CA ALA A 93 -13.19 15.15 1.77
C ALA A 93 -12.61 15.04 3.19
N ILE A 94 -13.31 15.56 4.20
CA ILE A 94 -13.00 15.31 5.61
C ILE A 94 -13.97 14.27 6.13
N ILE A 95 -13.44 13.14 6.59
CA ILE A 95 -14.20 11.99 7.05
C ILE A 95 -14.41 12.14 8.55
N VAL A 96 -15.67 12.16 8.97
CA VAL A 96 -16.08 12.39 10.36
C VAL A 96 -16.94 11.22 10.83
N ASP A 97 -16.70 10.77 12.06
CA ASP A 97 -17.53 9.75 12.70
C ASP A 97 -19.00 10.24 12.77
N PRO A 98 -19.99 9.44 12.32
CA PRO A 98 -21.40 9.82 12.36
C PRO A 98 -21.89 10.20 13.76
N GLU A 99 -21.34 9.56 14.80
CA GLU A 99 -21.71 9.76 16.20
C GLU A 99 -20.98 10.94 16.85
N ALA A 100 -19.97 11.51 16.19
CA ALA A 100 -19.24 12.65 16.72
C ALA A 100 -20.01 13.97 16.55
N SER A 101 -19.89 14.82 17.59
CA SER A 101 -20.29 16.22 17.53
C SER A 101 -19.64 16.91 16.34
N GLU A 102 -20.37 17.82 15.68
CA GLU A 102 -19.89 18.52 14.48
C GLU A 102 -18.55 19.23 14.75
N PRO A 103 -17.44 18.76 14.14
CA PRO A 103 -16.15 19.38 14.35
C PRO A 103 -16.10 20.75 13.67
N ALA A 104 -15.42 21.71 14.30
CA ALA A 104 -15.15 23.00 13.69
C ALA A 104 -14.12 22.84 12.55
N LEU A 105 -14.63 22.61 11.33
CA LEU A 105 -13.84 22.39 10.12
C LEU A 105 -13.86 23.63 9.21
N PRO A 106 -12.75 23.91 8.50
CA PRO A 106 -12.72 24.98 7.52
C PRO A 106 -13.59 24.61 6.31
N ARG A 107 -14.22 25.62 5.70
CA ARG A 107 -14.99 25.43 4.45
C ARG A 107 -14.10 25.30 3.22
N THR A 108 -12.88 25.82 3.31
CA THR A 108 -11.87 25.74 2.25
C THR A 108 -10.48 25.55 2.85
N LEU A 109 -9.59 24.90 2.09
CA LEU A 109 -8.16 24.82 2.39
C LEU A 109 -7.39 25.36 1.20
N GLU A 110 -6.68 26.47 1.40
CA GLU A 110 -5.96 27.18 0.32
C GLU A 110 -6.85 27.43 -0.92
N GLY A 111 -8.10 27.82 -0.69
CA GLY A 111 -9.08 28.09 -1.76
C GLY A 111 -9.78 26.85 -2.34
N VAL A 112 -9.38 25.64 -1.94
CA VAL A 112 -10.02 24.38 -2.37
C VAL A 112 -11.21 24.08 -1.45
N PRO A 113 -12.42 23.81 -1.99
CA PRO A 113 -13.58 23.46 -1.17
C PRO A 113 -13.36 22.21 -0.32
N VAL A 114 -13.98 22.21 0.86
CA VAL A 114 -14.03 21.07 1.78
C VAL A 114 -15.45 20.52 1.84
N GLN A 115 -15.58 19.22 1.64
CA GLN A 115 -16.79 18.44 1.84
C GLN A 115 -16.62 17.58 3.10
N VAL A 116 -17.65 17.57 3.96
CA VAL A 116 -17.67 16.70 5.14
C VAL A 116 -18.42 15.42 4.79
N LEU A 117 -17.78 14.27 4.98
CA LEU A 117 -18.37 12.94 4.79
C LEU A 117 -18.56 12.30 6.18
N ARG A 118 -19.80 12.06 6.57
CA ARG A 118 -20.11 11.34 7.82
C ARG A 118 -20.14 9.85 7.53
N LEU A 119 -19.03 9.17 7.79
CA LEU A 119 -18.84 7.77 7.48
C LEU A 119 -18.31 7.03 8.72
N PRO A 120 -18.80 5.81 8.99
CA PRO A 120 -18.40 5.03 10.14
C PRO A 120 -16.91 4.67 10.11
N THR A 121 -16.38 4.37 11.29
CA THR A 121 -14.98 3.94 11.46
C THR A 121 -14.72 2.64 10.70
N PRO A 122 -13.66 2.55 9.88
CA PRO A 122 -13.33 1.34 9.15
C PRO A 122 -12.80 0.24 10.07
N GLU A 123 -12.92 -1.01 9.64
CA GLU A 123 -12.32 -2.19 10.23
C GLU A 123 -11.64 -3.05 9.14
N PRO A 124 -10.52 -3.71 9.45
CA PRO A 124 -9.91 -4.71 8.59
C PRO A 124 -10.91 -5.80 8.21
N THR A 125 -10.87 -6.22 6.94
CA THR A 125 -11.85 -7.16 6.40
C THR A 125 -11.31 -8.58 6.42
N HIS A 126 -10.90 -9.09 7.60
CA HIS A 126 -10.47 -10.49 7.78
C HIS A 126 -11.55 -11.36 8.45
N GLY A 127 -11.49 -12.68 8.22
CA GLY A 127 -12.43 -13.63 8.84
C GLY A 127 -13.86 -13.47 8.31
N GLY A 128 -14.83 -14.24 8.84
CA GLY A 128 -16.24 -14.21 8.42
C GLY A 128 -16.83 -15.60 8.13
N PRO A 129 -18.13 -15.84 8.38
CA PRO A 129 -18.80 -17.10 8.01
C PRO A 129 -18.90 -17.23 6.49
N GLY A 130 -19.02 -18.47 5.99
CA GLY A 130 -19.24 -18.73 4.56
C GLY A 130 -20.57 -18.13 4.08
N CYS A 131 -20.61 -17.75 2.80
CA CYS A 131 -21.77 -17.16 2.13
C CYS A 131 -22.07 -17.90 0.80
N GLN A 132 -23.04 -17.43 0.02
CA GLN A 132 -23.40 -18.00 -1.29
C GLN A 132 -23.92 -16.90 -2.23
N PRO A 133 -23.40 -16.75 -3.47
CA PRO A 133 -22.18 -17.38 -3.99
C PRO A 133 -20.92 -16.71 -3.40
N CYS A 134 -19.89 -17.51 -3.12
CA CYS A 134 -18.61 -17.01 -2.61
C CYS A 134 -17.48 -17.90 -3.13
N HIS A 135 -16.24 -17.40 -3.09
CA HIS A 135 -15.07 -18.10 -3.62
C HIS A 135 -14.35 -18.91 -2.53
N THR A 136 -15.14 -19.58 -1.70
CA THR A 136 -14.66 -20.46 -0.60
C THR A 136 -14.50 -21.91 -1.04
N ASN A 137 -15.01 -22.29 -2.22
CA ASN A 137 -14.92 -23.65 -2.71
C ASN A 137 -13.47 -24.07 -2.95
N SER A 138 -13.17 -25.34 -2.67
CA SER A 138 -11.89 -25.95 -3.03
C SER A 138 -11.77 -26.06 -4.55
N LEU A 139 -10.69 -25.55 -5.10
CA LEU A 139 -10.34 -25.66 -6.52
C LEU A 139 -9.12 -26.58 -6.71
N PRO A 140 -9.05 -27.31 -7.84
CA PRO A 140 -7.81 -27.97 -8.21
C PRO A 140 -6.70 -26.95 -8.47
N LEU A 141 -5.45 -27.38 -8.32
CA LEU A 141 -4.31 -26.58 -8.72
C LEU A 141 -4.21 -26.50 -10.27
N PRO A 142 -3.74 -25.38 -10.82
CA PRO A 142 -3.45 -24.13 -10.13
C PRO A 142 -4.74 -23.37 -9.75
N VAL A 143 -4.74 -22.74 -8.57
CA VAL A 143 -5.89 -21.98 -8.04
C VAL A 143 -5.95 -20.59 -8.66
N GLU A 144 -7.12 -20.17 -9.14
CA GLU A 144 -7.33 -18.80 -9.62
C GLU A 144 -7.21 -17.76 -8.49
N MET A 145 -6.76 -16.55 -8.82
CA MET A 145 -6.81 -15.43 -7.89
C MET A 145 -8.27 -15.03 -7.60
N GLY A 146 -8.50 -14.28 -6.54
CA GLY A 146 -9.83 -13.94 -6.02
C GLY A 146 -10.50 -15.05 -5.20
N ASN A 147 -9.86 -16.22 -5.07
CA ASN A 147 -10.33 -17.32 -4.24
C ASN A 147 -9.83 -17.23 -2.80
N SER A 148 -10.44 -18.03 -1.93
CA SER A 148 -10.07 -18.19 -0.54
C SER A 148 -8.61 -18.59 -0.34
N GLY A 149 -7.94 -17.89 0.56
CA GLY A 149 -6.59 -18.22 1.00
C GLY A 149 -6.38 -17.91 2.47
N ARG A 150 -5.38 -18.57 3.05
CA ARG A 150 -4.83 -18.22 4.36
C ARG A 150 -3.32 -18.21 4.32
N THR A 151 -2.76 -17.34 5.13
CA THR A 151 -1.33 -17.20 5.38
C THR A 151 -1.04 -17.44 6.86
N GLY A 152 -0.10 -18.32 7.17
CA GLY A 152 0.32 -18.61 8.54
C GLY A 152 0.14 -20.07 8.97
N PRO A 153 0.81 -20.48 10.06
CA PRO A 153 0.76 -21.83 10.57
C PRO A 153 -0.67 -22.28 10.91
N VAL A 154 -0.98 -23.54 10.65
CA VAL A 154 -2.19 -24.19 11.13
C VAL A 154 -1.91 -24.72 12.53
N ALA A 155 -2.47 -24.07 13.56
CA ALA A 155 -2.36 -24.56 14.93
C ALA A 155 -3.16 -25.87 15.07
N VAL A 156 -2.47 -27.00 15.18
CA VAL A 156 -3.08 -28.34 15.31
C VAL A 156 -3.58 -28.62 16.74
N ALA A 157 -3.17 -27.81 17.72
CA ALA A 157 -3.54 -27.95 19.14
C ALA A 157 -4.11 -26.62 19.66
N GLY A 158 -5.40 -26.38 19.46
CA GLY A 158 -6.08 -25.16 19.95
C GLY A 158 -7.15 -24.57 19.03
N GLY A 159 -7.28 -25.09 17.80
CA GLY A 159 -8.26 -24.65 16.81
C GLY A 159 -7.60 -23.97 15.62
N CYS A 160 -8.22 -24.11 14.45
CA CYS A 160 -7.87 -23.29 13.29
C CYS A 160 -8.20 -21.82 13.66
N LEU A 161 -7.24 -21.02 14.11
CA LEU A 161 -7.46 -19.60 14.48
C LEU A 161 -7.03 -18.67 13.34
N SER A 162 -7.84 -17.62 13.10
CA SER A 162 -7.63 -16.32 12.40
C SER A 162 -6.91 -16.24 11.04
N GLY A 163 -7.18 -15.17 10.28
CA GLY A 163 -6.46 -14.82 9.03
C GLY A 163 -6.97 -15.46 7.74
N ARG A 164 -8.28 -15.37 7.46
CA ARG A 164 -8.85 -15.77 6.16
C ARG A 164 -8.98 -14.56 5.26
N GLY A 165 -8.61 -14.71 3.99
CA GLY A 165 -8.68 -13.65 3.00
C GLY A 165 -8.78 -14.18 1.57
N SER A 166 -8.46 -13.31 0.62
CA SER A 166 -8.44 -13.62 -0.81
C SER A 166 -7.02 -13.69 -1.33
N LEU A 167 -6.79 -14.59 -2.28
CA LEU A 167 -5.61 -14.53 -3.15
C LEU A 167 -5.77 -13.31 -4.05
N GLY A 168 -4.82 -12.38 -4.07
CA GLY A 168 -4.98 -11.10 -4.74
C GLY A 168 -4.66 -11.13 -6.22
N PHE A 169 -3.37 -11.05 -6.53
CA PHE A 169 -2.87 -11.04 -7.90
C PHE A 169 -1.46 -11.59 -7.98
N LYS A 170 -1.06 -12.08 -9.15
CA LYS A 170 0.32 -12.47 -9.45
C LYS A 170 1.17 -11.26 -9.81
N ALA A 171 2.42 -11.28 -9.38
CA ALA A 171 3.42 -10.27 -9.71
C ALA A 171 4.80 -10.93 -9.82
N CYS A 172 5.74 -10.25 -10.47
CA CYS A 172 7.13 -10.58 -10.40
C CYS A 172 7.79 -9.88 -9.19
N ASP A 173 8.49 -10.62 -8.34
CA ASP A 173 9.48 -10.05 -7.44
C ASP A 173 10.81 -9.90 -8.17
N PHE A 174 11.10 -8.70 -8.68
CA PHE A 174 12.27 -8.47 -9.51
C PHE A 174 13.60 -8.50 -8.73
N MET A 175 13.56 -8.60 -7.39
CA MET A 175 14.75 -8.79 -6.57
C MET A 175 15.16 -10.26 -6.48
N THR A 176 14.20 -11.17 -6.64
CA THR A 176 14.41 -12.62 -6.55
C THR A 176 14.19 -13.35 -7.87
N ASP A 177 13.68 -12.65 -8.88
CA ASP A 177 13.22 -13.19 -10.17
C ASP A 177 12.17 -14.29 -10.00
N GLN A 178 11.41 -14.23 -8.90
CA GLN A 178 10.36 -15.20 -8.60
C GLN A 178 8.99 -14.59 -8.88
N ILE A 179 8.15 -15.40 -9.51
CA ILE A 179 6.73 -15.10 -9.58
C ILE A 179 6.12 -15.37 -8.20
N VAL A 180 5.47 -14.34 -7.67
CA VAL A 180 4.78 -14.35 -6.38
C VAL A 180 3.31 -14.05 -6.61
N TYR A 181 2.45 -14.34 -5.62
CA TYR A 181 1.16 -13.67 -5.52
C TYR A 181 1.14 -12.71 -4.33
N VAL A 182 0.27 -11.69 -4.41
CA VAL A 182 0.08 -10.67 -3.38
C VAL A 182 -1.24 -10.90 -2.66
N THR A 183 -1.25 -10.66 -1.35
CA THR A 183 -2.45 -10.67 -0.49
C THR A 183 -2.27 -9.66 0.64
N ALA A 184 -3.26 -9.51 1.53
CA ALA A 184 -3.15 -8.57 2.66
C ALA A 184 -2.23 -9.12 3.76
N ALA A 185 -1.36 -8.26 4.31
CA ALA A 185 -0.39 -8.68 5.33
C ALA A 185 -1.03 -8.98 6.68
N HIS A 186 -2.13 -8.33 7.04
CA HIS A 186 -2.83 -8.66 8.29
C HIS A 186 -3.44 -10.06 8.31
N LEU A 187 -3.48 -10.76 7.18
CA LEU A 187 -3.85 -12.17 7.13
C LEU A 187 -2.73 -13.08 7.64
N SER A 188 -1.48 -12.60 7.63
CA SER A 188 -0.29 -13.25 8.19
C SER A 188 -0.35 -13.22 9.72
N THR A 189 -1.00 -14.20 10.33
CA THR A 189 -1.14 -14.30 11.79
C THR A 189 -0.49 -15.58 12.33
N GLY A 190 0.32 -15.45 13.37
CA GLY A 190 1.00 -16.56 14.04
C GLY A 190 0.11 -17.27 15.07
N THR A 191 0.62 -18.34 15.68
CA THR A 191 -0.18 -19.17 16.61
C THR A 191 -0.34 -18.60 18.02
N ASN A 192 0.53 -17.66 18.43
CA ASN A 192 0.65 -17.23 19.83
C ASN A 192 0.18 -15.79 20.07
N GLN A 193 -0.04 -15.03 18.99
CA GLN A 193 -0.51 -13.65 19.02
C GLN A 193 -1.19 -13.37 17.68
N ASP A 194 -2.50 -13.11 17.68
CA ASP A 194 -3.29 -12.77 16.48
C ASP A 194 -2.96 -11.35 15.97
N CYS A 195 -1.67 -11.02 15.82
CA CYS A 195 -1.25 -9.74 15.26
C CYS A 195 -0.81 -9.89 13.79
N ALA A 196 -1.10 -8.87 12.99
CA ALA A 196 -0.69 -8.73 11.61
C ALA A 196 0.83 -8.92 11.46
N GLY A 197 1.23 -9.73 10.49
CA GLY A 197 2.63 -10.06 10.19
C GLY A 197 3.32 -10.98 11.20
N THR A 198 2.62 -11.57 12.17
CA THR A 198 3.27 -12.42 13.19
C THR A 198 3.51 -13.85 12.73
N ALA A 199 2.96 -14.28 11.59
CA ALA A 199 3.35 -15.57 11.03
C ALA A 199 4.80 -15.55 10.54
N GLY A 200 5.26 -14.39 10.05
CA GLY A 200 6.63 -14.15 9.62
C GLY A 200 6.96 -14.73 8.24
N LEU A 201 8.09 -14.30 7.70
CA LEU A 201 8.63 -14.79 6.42
C LEU A 201 8.81 -16.31 6.45
N GLY A 202 8.49 -16.97 5.33
CA GLY A 202 8.52 -18.42 5.17
C GLY A 202 7.29 -19.14 5.73
N ALA A 203 6.36 -18.45 6.39
CA ALA A 203 5.12 -19.07 6.86
C ALA A 203 4.30 -19.63 5.69
N PRO A 204 3.67 -20.80 5.86
CA PRO A 204 2.94 -21.46 4.79
C PRO A 204 1.69 -20.69 4.40
N THR A 205 1.32 -20.78 3.13
CA THR A 205 0.03 -20.32 2.62
C THR A 205 -0.73 -21.46 1.98
N GLN A 206 -2.05 -21.40 2.06
CA GLN A 206 -2.90 -22.55 1.75
C GLN A 206 -4.23 -22.16 1.08
N HIS A 207 -4.74 -23.09 0.27
CA HIS A 207 -6.04 -23.03 -0.36
C HIS A 207 -6.82 -24.35 -0.22
N PRO A 208 -8.15 -24.30 -0.01
CA PRO A 208 -8.86 -23.13 0.49
C PRO A 208 -8.40 -22.77 1.91
N ALA A 209 -8.81 -21.62 2.41
CA ALA A 209 -8.58 -21.32 3.81
C ALA A 209 -9.32 -22.36 4.71
N PRO A 210 -8.78 -22.70 5.89
CA PRO A 210 -9.50 -23.52 6.86
C PRO A 210 -10.87 -22.91 7.18
N PHE A 211 -11.90 -23.74 7.36
CA PHE A 211 -13.34 -23.39 7.53
C PHE A 211 -14.12 -22.97 6.29
N ASP A 212 -13.44 -22.83 5.15
CA ASP A 212 -14.15 -22.59 3.88
C ASP A 212 -14.62 -23.93 3.26
N THR A 213 -14.13 -25.06 3.80
CA THR A 213 -14.59 -26.43 3.53
C THR A 213 -15.44 -26.99 4.69
N LEU A 214 -16.32 -27.94 4.36
CA LEU A 214 -17.33 -28.52 5.26
C LEU A 214 -16.76 -29.25 6.48
N ASN A 215 -15.48 -29.65 6.44
CA ASN A 215 -14.79 -30.30 7.53
C ASN A 215 -13.74 -29.33 8.10
N GLN A 216 -13.88 -29.03 9.39
CA GLN A 216 -12.98 -28.12 10.09
C GLN A 216 -11.56 -28.67 10.07
N CYS A 217 -10.64 -27.94 9.42
CA CYS A 217 -9.22 -28.27 9.30
C CYS A 217 -8.90 -29.51 8.40
N ASP A 218 -9.80 -29.90 7.49
CA ASP A 218 -9.58 -30.94 6.45
C ASP A 218 -8.55 -30.49 5.39
N PRO A 219 -8.05 -31.38 4.49
CA PRO A 219 -6.77 -31.17 3.81
C PRO A 219 -6.81 -29.91 2.94
N TYR A 220 -6.07 -28.92 3.39
CA TYR A 220 -5.71 -27.74 2.63
C TYR A 220 -4.50 -28.08 1.76
N THR A 221 -4.41 -27.44 0.61
CA THR A 221 -3.23 -27.56 -0.25
C THR A 221 -2.31 -26.39 0.08
N LEU A 222 -1.05 -26.69 0.41
CA LEU A 222 -0.02 -25.66 0.48
C LEU A 222 0.20 -25.10 -0.92
N ILE A 223 0.03 -23.80 -1.07
CA ILE A 223 0.17 -23.09 -2.34
C ILE A 223 1.31 -22.07 -2.33
N GLY A 224 2.01 -21.92 -1.22
CA GLY A 224 3.17 -21.02 -1.17
C GLY A 224 3.70 -20.77 0.24
N THR A 225 4.61 -19.81 0.34
CA THR A 225 5.17 -19.30 1.60
C THR A 225 5.38 -17.80 1.53
N ILE A 226 5.23 -17.08 2.66
CA ILE A 226 5.44 -15.63 2.68
C ILE A 226 6.88 -15.29 2.26
N ALA A 227 7.02 -14.39 1.29
CA ALA A 227 8.30 -13.89 0.80
C ALA A 227 8.64 -12.52 1.40
N LYS A 228 7.67 -11.60 1.41
CA LYS A 228 7.77 -10.26 1.99
C LYS A 228 6.45 -9.86 2.64
N GLU A 229 6.50 -9.00 3.63
CA GLU A 229 5.31 -8.42 4.25
C GLU A 229 5.55 -6.98 4.72
N ARG A 230 4.48 -6.19 4.66
CA ARG A 230 4.38 -4.83 5.20
C ARG A 230 3.04 -4.73 5.94
N PRO A 231 2.93 -5.32 7.14
CA PRO A 231 1.73 -5.22 7.96
C PRO A 231 1.59 -3.80 8.54
N PRO A 232 0.36 -3.31 8.77
CA PRO A 232 0.16 -2.05 9.48
C PRO A 232 0.69 -2.09 10.92
N ILE A 233 1.46 -1.07 11.29
CA ILE A 233 2.06 -0.88 12.62
C ILE A 233 1.47 0.37 13.26
N CYS A 234 0.90 0.21 14.46
CA CYS A 234 0.34 1.33 15.23
C CYS A 234 1.39 2.39 15.58
N GLY A 235 0.94 3.64 15.68
CA GLY A 235 1.79 4.77 16.07
C GLY A 235 2.82 5.18 15.02
N THR A 236 2.75 4.60 13.82
CA THR A 236 3.56 4.96 12.65
C THR A 236 2.67 5.18 11.44
N THR A 237 3.26 5.75 10.38
CA THR A 237 2.59 5.93 9.09
C THR A 237 2.68 4.65 8.27
N ASN A 238 1.54 4.14 7.81
CA ASN A 238 1.44 2.92 7.02
C ASN A 238 0.93 3.24 5.61
N TRP A 239 1.71 2.87 4.60
CA TRP A 239 1.34 3.08 3.19
C TRP A 239 0.52 1.92 2.64
N ILE A 240 0.81 0.70 3.10
CA ILE A 240 0.20 -0.51 2.59
C ILE A 240 -0.08 -1.53 3.71
N ASP A 241 -0.95 -2.48 3.39
CA ASP A 241 -1.21 -3.69 4.16
C ASP A 241 -1.12 -4.88 3.19
N ALA A 242 0.11 -5.26 2.83
CA ALA A 242 0.33 -6.25 1.80
C ALA A 242 1.50 -7.20 2.10
N ALA A 243 1.35 -8.44 1.66
CA ALA A 243 2.35 -9.48 1.69
C ALA A 243 2.46 -10.13 0.31
N SER A 244 3.69 -10.46 -0.08
CA SER A 244 3.96 -11.32 -1.24
C SER A 244 4.23 -12.75 -0.78
N VAL A 245 3.85 -13.70 -1.62
CA VAL A 245 3.92 -15.13 -1.35
C VAL A 245 4.59 -15.82 -2.52
N ASN A 246 5.70 -16.51 -2.25
CA ASN A 246 6.37 -17.37 -3.20
C ASN A 246 5.45 -18.54 -3.55
N SER A 247 4.96 -18.55 -4.78
CA SER A 247 3.98 -19.52 -5.26
C SER A 247 4.21 -19.78 -6.74
N ALA A 248 4.61 -21.01 -7.06
CA ALA A 248 4.83 -21.42 -8.44
C ALA A 248 3.52 -21.38 -9.25
N ASP A 249 3.65 -21.25 -10.57
CA ASP A 249 2.50 -21.21 -11.49
C ASP A 249 1.73 -22.54 -11.56
N SER A 250 2.34 -23.63 -11.09
CA SER A 250 1.64 -24.90 -10.87
C SER A 250 0.69 -24.88 -9.68
N PHE A 251 0.81 -23.92 -8.75
CA PHE A 251 -0.05 -23.78 -7.58
C PHE A 251 -1.11 -22.70 -7.74
N THR A 252 -0.81 -21.62 -8.47
CA THR A 252 -1.68 -20.44 -8.58
C THR A 252 -1.66 -19.84 -9.98
N GLN A 253 -2.83 -19.39 -10.47
CA GLN A 253 -2.99 -18.82 -11.82
C GLN A 253 -2.78 -17.30 -11.84
N PHE A 254 -2.57 -16.74 -13.04
CA PHE A 254 -2.54 -15.28 -13.27
C PHE A 254 -3.95 -14.67 -13.38
N SER A 255 -4.94 -15.47 -13.76
CA SER A 255 -6.33 -15.02 -13.87
C SER A 255 -6.92 -14.75 -12.49
N ILE A 256 -7.75 -13.71 -12.43
CA ILE A 256 -8.61 -13.40 -11.29
C ILE A 256 -9.99 -13.92 -11.63
N ARG A 257 -10.55 -14.76 -10.75
CA ARG A 257 -11.86 -15.38 -10.92
C ARG A 257 -12.93 -14.34 -11.24
N ASP A 258 -13.77 -14.64 -12.24
CA ASP A 258 -14.82 -13.78 -12.82
C ASP A 258 -14.38 -12.53 -13.58
N ILE A 259 -13.09 -12.15 -13.51
CA ILE A 259 -12.56 -10.95 -14.15
C ILE A 259 -11.65 -11.32 -15.34
N GLY A 260 -10.85 -12.37 -15.19
CA GLY A 260 -9.89 -12.83 -16.20
C GLY A 260 -8.47 -12.34 -15.96
N LEU A 261 -7.67 -12.24 -17.03
CA LEU A 261 -6.27 -11.84 -16.95
C LEU A 261 -6.14 -10.32 -16.80
N PRO A 262 -5.48 -9.82 -15.73
CA PRO A 262 -5.23 -8.39 -15.60
C PRO A 262 -4.20 -7.90 -16.62
N SER A 263 -4.25 -6.60 -16.90
CA SER A 263 -3.16 -5.89 -17.58
C SER A 263 -1.86 -5.98 -16.76
N PRO A 264 -0.69 -6.14 -17.41
CA PRO A 264 0.61 -6.15 -16.73
C PRO A 264 1.05 -4.75 -16.27
N TYR A 265 0.23 -3.71 -16.50
CA TYR A 265 0.54 -2.33 -16.13
C TYR A 265 -0.47 -1.82 -15.09
N PRO A 266 0.01 -1.24 -13.97
CA PRO A 266 -0.86 -0.64 -12.98
C PRO A 266 -1.54 0.61 -13.56
N ARG A 267 -2.70 0.95 -13.02
CA ARG A 267 -3.42 2.18 -13.37
C ARG A 267 -3.73 3.02 -12.13
N GLU A 268 -3.55 4.32 -12.25
CA GLU A 268 -3.99 5.29 -11.25
C GLU A 268 -5.48 5.55 -11.40
N VAL A 269 -6.23 5.68 -10.30
CA VAL A 269 -7.67 5.97 -10.29
C VAL A 269 -7.97 7.35 -9.73
N PHE A 270 -9.13 7.89 -10.09
CA PHE A 270 -9.65 9.17 -9.63
C PHE A 270 -11.08 9.01 -9.12
N PRO A 271 -11.60 9.96 -8.31
CA PRO A 271 -13.00 9.95 -7.89
C PRO A 271 -13.95 9.81 -9.08
N GLY A 272 -14.91 8.90 -8.97
CA GLY A 272 -15.87 8.53 -10.01
C GLY A 272 -15.39 7.46 -11.00
N ASP A 273 -14.14 6.99 -10.92
CA ASP A 273 -13.73 5.82 -11.71
C ASP A 273 -14.44 4.56 -11.18
N LEU A 274 -14.96 3.76 -12.11
CA LEU A 274 -15.53 2.44 -11.80
C LEU A 274 -14.43 1.39 -11.61
N VAL A 275 -14.63 0.54 -10.61
CA VAL A 275 -13.72 -0.54 -10.24
C VAL A 275 -14.48 -1.84 -9.97
N GLN A 276 -13.75 -2.94 -9.97
CA GLN A 276 -14.27 -4.27 -9.65
C GLN A 276 -13.25 -5.06 -8.84
N LYS A 277 -13.73 -6.05 -8.09
CA LYS A 277 -12.87 -7.03 -7.42
C LYS A 277 -13.52 -8.40 -7.41
N SER A 278 -12.69 -9.41 -7.19
CA SER A 278 -13.11 -10.77 -6.91
C SER A 278 -12.56 -11.14 -5.52
N GLY A 279 -13.46 -11.27 -4.55
CA GLY A 279 -13.12 -11.56 -3.16
C GLY A 279 -13.66 -12.90 -2.70
N ARG A 280 -13.01 -13.50 -1.70
CA ARG A 280 -13.44 -14.80 -1.18
C ARG A 280 -14.90 -14.79 -0.72
N THR A 281 -15.35 -13.68 -0.12
CA THR A 281 -16.63 -13.63 0.58
C THR A 281 -17.69 -13.01 -0.30
N THR A 282 -17.48 -11.83 -0.88
CA THR A 282 -18.52 -11.26 -1.77
C THR A 282 -18.52 -11.84 -3.18
N GLY A 283 -17.51 -12.62 -3.57
CA GLY A 283 -17.31 -12.96 -4.98
C GLY A 283 -16.99 -11.73 -5.82
N HIS A 284 -17.46 -11.72 -7.07
CA HIS A 284 -17.33 -10.57 -7.98
C HIS A 284 -18.25 -9.42 -7.58
N THR A 285 -17.65 -8.26 -7.33
CA THR A 285 -18.36 -7.03 -6.92
C THR A 285 -17.84 -5.85 -7.71
N GLN A 286 -18.73 -4.87 -7.93
CA GLN A 286 -18.45 -3.61 -8.61
C GLN A 286 -18.59 -2.45 -7.64
N GLY A 287 -17.74 -1.45 -7.82
CA GLY A 287 -17.64 -0.31 -6.94
C GLY A 287 -17.22 0.93 -7.71
N GLU A 288 -17.22 2.03 -6.98
CA GLU A 288 -16.89 3.34 -7.50
C GLU A 288 -15.95 4.04 -6.53
N VAL A 289 -14.89 4.65 -7.06
CA VAL A 289 -13.92 5.39 -6.26
C VAL A 289 -14.57 6.65 -5.71
N LEU A 290 -14.78 6.70 -4.39
CA LEU A 290 -15.33 7.87 -3.71
C LEU A 290 -14.26 8.91 -3.42
N CYS A 291 -13.14 8.46 -2.86
CA CYS A 291 -11.99 9.31 -2.55
C CYS A 291 -10.68 8.61 -2.92
N VAL A 292 -9.69 9.41 -3.28
CA VAL A 292 -8.28 9.00 -3.41
C VAL A 292 -7.44 9.78 -2.41
N ALA A 293 -6.19 9.36 -2.22
CA ALA A 293 -5.30 9.99 -1.25
C ALA A 293 -5.86 10.04 0.17
N VAL A 294 -6.53 8.97 0.59
CA VAL A 294 -7.22 8.92 1.88
C VAL A 294 -6.23 8.61 2.99
N ASP A 295 -5.99 9.60 3.85
CA ASP A 295 -5.32 9.43 5.14
C ASP A 295 -6.38 9.13 6.20
N ILE A 296 -6.39 7.93 6.76
CA ILE A 296 -7.43 7.46 7.68
C ILE A 296 -6.85 6.62 8.81
N ALA A 297 -7.40 6.80 10.00
CA ALA A 297 -7.11 5.95 11.14
C ALA A 297 -7.98 4.68 11.09
N VAL A 298 -7.34 3.52 11.11
CA VAL A 298 -8.00 2.22 11.24
C VAL A 298 -7.74 1.68 12.65
N PRO A 299 -8.77 1.25 13.41
CA PRO A 299 -8.61 0.62 14.71
C PRO A 299 -7.64 -0.54 14.65
N GLY A 300 -6.54 -0.36 15.37
CA GLY A 300 -5.45 -1.30 15.48
C GLY A 300 -5.87 -2.58 16.16
N ASN A 301 -6.89 -2.62 17.02
CA ASN A 301 -7.35 -3.86 17.66
C ASN A 301 -7.65 -5.03 16.69
N ALA A 302 -7.89 -4.75 15.41
CA ALA A 302 -8.02 -5.74 14.36
C ALA A 302 -6.69 -6.13 13.66
N TYR A 303 -5.63 -5.33 13.81
CA TYR A 303 -4.26 -5.65 13.41
C TYR A 303 -3.40 -6.18 14.56
N CYS A 304 -3.47 -5.56 15.74
CA CYS A 304 -2.79 -5.91 16.99
C CYS A 304 -3.35 -4.98 18.09
N PRO A 305 -3.49 -5.37 19.37
CA PRO A 305 -4.03 -4.49 20.41
C PRO A 305 -3.07 -3.34 20.78
N CYS A 306 -2.91 -2.35 19.88
CA CYS A 306 -1.93 -1.28 19.96
C CYS A 306 -2.47 0.13 19.66
N GLY A 307 -3.80 0.30 19.55
CA GLY A 307 -4.42 1.61 19.35
C GLY A 307 -4.94 1.82 17.93
N LEU A 308 -4.47 2.85 17.23
CA LEU A 308 -4.85 3.17 15.84
C LEU A 308 -3.66 2.97 14.91
N ALA A 309 -3.90 2.37 13.75
CA ALA A 309 -2.98 2.34 12.63
C ALA A 309 -3.34 3.47 11.67
N GLU A 310 -2.40 4.40 11.44
CA GLU A 310 -2.60 5.46 10.45
C GLU A 310 -2.25 4.92 9.07
N MET A 311 -3.26 4.81 8.20
CA MET A 311 -3.10 4.45 6.80
C MET A 311 -3.09 5.72 5.96
N VAL A 312 -2.12 5.87 5.05
CA VAL A 312 -1.97 7.09 4.23
C VAL A 312 -2.10 6.79 2.74
N ASP A 313 -2.60 7.75 1.98
CA ASP A 313 -2.78 7.65 0.53
C ASP A 313 -3.74 6.53 0.05
N GLN A 314 -4.71 6.10 0.87
CA GLN A 314 -5.59 4.99 0.51
C GLN A 314 -6.65 5.36 -0.56
N ILE A 315 -7.25 4.35 -1.18
CA ILE A 315 -8.40 4.49 -2.08
C ILE A 315 -9.66 4.10 -1.30
N MET A 316 -10.67 4.97 -1.27
CA MET A 316 -11.98 4.67 -0.69
C MET A 316 -12.98 4.38 -1.81
N ILE A 317 -13.66 3.23 -1.71
CA ILE A 317 -14.55 2.70 -2.74
C ILE A 317 -15.92 2.43 -2.13
N VAL A 318 -16.98 2.78 -2.86
CA VAL A 318 -18.36 2.56 -2.45
C VAL A 318 -19.06 1.60 -3.43
N PRO A 319 -20.08 0.85 -3.01
CA PRO A 319 -20.83 -0.02 -3.93
C PRO A 319 -21.58 0.82 -4.97
N THR A 320 -21.69 0.32 -6.20
CA THR A 320 -22.43 0.97 -7.29
C THR A 320 -23.95 0.84 -7.16
N ALA A 321 -24.44 -0.11 -6.36
CA ALA A 321 -25.85 -0.37 -6.16
C ALA A 321 -26.21 -0.46 -4.66
N PRO A 322 -27.35 0.13 -4.23
CA PRO A 322 -27.84 -0.05 -2.87
C PRO A 322 -28.07 -1.53 -2.52
N GLY A 323 -27.71 -1.93 -1.30
CA GLY A 323 -27.91 -3.29 -0.81
C GLY A 323 -26.91 -4.33 -1.35
N VAL A 324 -25.91 -3.90 -2.12
CA VAL A 324 -24.77 -4.73 -2.50
C VAL A 324 -23.60 -4.38 -1.58
N ASP A 325 -23.05 -5.38 -0.89
CA ASP A 325 -21.82 -5.18 -0.14
C ASP A 325 -20.65 -5.08 -1.13
N TRP A 326 -19.99 -3.92 -1.21
CA TRP A 326 -18.75 -3.80 -1.97
C TRP A 326 -17.67 -4.70 -1.36
N VAL A 327 -17.52 -4.70 -0.05
CA VAL A 327 -16.51 -5.46 0.68
C VAL A 327 -17.14 -5.99 1.94
N VAL A 328 -16.78 -7.22 2.33
CA VAL A 328 -17.12 -7.73 3.66
C VAL A 328 -15.91 -8.35 4.32
N SER A 329 -16.04 -8.70 5.62
CA SER A 329 -15.06 -9.52 6.32
C SER A 329 -14.72 -10.73 5.46
N GLY A 330 -13.50 -10.68 4.97
CA GLY A 330 -12.82 -11.73 4.27
C GLY A 330 -12.32 -11.46 2.87
N ASP A 331 -12.73 -10.35 2.28
CA ASP A 331 -12.22 -9.94 0.98
C ASP A 331 -10.85 -9.29 1.05
N SER A 332 -10.27 -9.16 2.25
CA SER A 332 -8.89 -8.68 2.41
C SER A 332 -7.93 -9.46 1.54
N GLY A 333 -7.05 -8.75 0.86
CA GLY A 333 -6.10 -9.29 -0.10
C GLY A 333 -6.66 -9.43 -1.52
N SER A 334 -7.94 -9.16 -1.79
CA SER A 334 -8.44 -9.16 -3.17
C SER A 334 -7.87 -7.99 -3.98
N ALA A 335 -7.51 -8.27 -5.23
CA ALA A 335 -7.10 -7.22 -6.17
C ALA A 335 -8.32 -6.36 -6.54
N VAL A 336 -8.13 -5.05 -6.50
CA VAL A 336 -9.07 -4.08 -7.08
C VAL A 336 -8.57 -3.72 -8.47
N LEU A 337 -9.43 -3.84 -9.46
CA LEU A 337 -9.14 -3.56 -10.85
C LEU A 337 -10.06 -2.47 -11.38
N ASP A 338 -9.62 -1.76 -12.40
CA ASP A 338 -10.50 -0.88 -13.14
C ASP A 338 -11.61 -1.66 -13.85
N TYR A 339 -12.72 -0.97 -14.10
CA TYR A 339 -13.82 -1.50 -14.88
C TYR A 339 -13.73 -0.98 -16.32
N THR A 340 -13.06 -1.73 -17.19
CA THR A 340 -12.84 -1.37 -18.60
C THR A 340 -13.12 -2.52 -19.55
N GLU A 341 -13.42 -2.20 -20.80
CA GLU A 341 -13.39 -3.17 -21.90
C GLU A 341 -11.93 -3.54 -22.22
N GLY A 342 -11.59 -4.84 -22.20
CA GLY A 342 -10.24 -5.34 -22.43
C GLY A 342 -9.62 -5.99 -21.19
N ALA A 343 -8.29 -5.97 -21.09
CA ALA A 343 -7.56 -6.47 -19.93
C ALA A 343 -7.57 -5.40 -18.82
N PRO A 344 -8.29 -5.62 -17.70
CA PRO A 344 -8.41 -4.61 -16.66
C PRO A 344 -7.09 -4.44 -15.90
N ALA A 345 -6.70 -3.20 -15.63
CA ALA A 345 -5.53 -2.87 -14.85
C ALA A 345 -5.81 -2.98 -13.36
N ILE A 346 -4.84 -3.50 -12.61
CA ILE A 346 -4.90 -3.49 -11.15
C ILE A 346 -4.68 -2.05 -10.68
N VAL A 347 -5.53 -1.58 -9.77
CA VAL A 347 -5.52 -0.22 -9.22
C VAL A 347 -5.29 -0.20 -7.72
N GLY A 348 -5.55 -1.32 -7.02
CA GLY A 348 -5.25 -1.43 -5.61
C GLY A 348 -5.39 -2.83 -5.02
N LEU A 349 -5.19 -2.92 -3.71
CA LEU A 349 -5.33 -4.13 -2.90
C LEU A 349 -6.29 -3.86 -1.74
N ASN A 350 -7.44 -4.55 -1.72
CA ASN A 350 -8.46 -4.34 -0.70
C ASN A 350 -8.00 -4.87 0.67
N PHE A 351 -8.19 -4.10 1.74
CA PHE A 351 -7.74 -4.49 3.09
C PHE A 351 -8.71 -4.15 4.22
N ALA A 352 -9.59 -3.17 4.07
CA ALA A 352 -10.53 -2.74 5.11
C ALA A 352 -11.85 -2.24 4.52
N GLY A 353 -12.83 -1.98 5.37
CA GLY A 353 -14.11 -1.37 5.01
C GLY A 353 -14.88 -0.95 6.25
N ALA A 354 -16.07 -0.38 6.11
CA ALA A 354 -16.87 -0.02 7.27
C ALA A 354 -18.34 -0.39 7.12
N LYS A 355 -18.97 -0.64 8.27
CA LYS A 355 -20.40 -0.92 8.37
C LYS A 355 -21.17 0.27 8.91
N ASP A 356 -22.40 0.46 8.43
CA ASP A 356 -23.35 1.34 9.08
C ASP A 356 -23.86 0.75 10.41
N ASN A 357 -24.71 1.50 11.11
CA ASN A 357 -25.30 1.06 12.39
C ASN A 357 -26.23 -0.16 12.25
N ASN A 358 -26.58 -0.57 11.03
CA ASN A 358 -27.36 -1.78 10.73
C ASN A 358 -26.48 -2.98 10.35
N GLY A 359 -25.16 -2.81 10.35
CA GLY A 359 -24.21 -3.86 9.99
C GLY A 359 -24.00 -4.04 8.49
N VAL A 360 -24.52 -3.15 7.65
CA VAL A 360 -24.37 -3.19 6.18
C VAL A 360 -23.04 -2.55 5.80
N TRP A 361 -22.28 -3.15 4.90
CA TRP A 361 -21.00 -2.57 4.47
C TRP A 361 -21.23 -1.45 3.46
N ILE A 362 -20.71 -0.27 3.78
CA ILE A 362 -21.05 0.94 3.03
C ILE A 362 -19.87 1.54 2.26
N TYR A 363 -18.63 1.20 2.64
CA TYR A 363 -17.44 1.48 1.83
C TYR A 363 -16.30 0.49 2.13
N GLY A 364 -15.35 0.39 1.20
CA GLY A 364 -14.09 -0.32 1.34
C GLY A 364 -12.87 0.60 1.19
N LEU A 365 -11.74 0.12 1.66
CA LEU A 365 -10.43 0.75 1.57
C LEU A 365 -9.46 -0.20 0.86
N ALA A 366 -8.73 0.35 -0.09
CA ALA A 366 -7.69 -0.35 -0.82
C ALA A 366 -6.37 0.42 -0.79
N ASN A 367 -5.26 -0.31 -0.63
CA ASN A 367 -3.93 0.25 -0.84
C ASN A 367 -3.75 0.56 -2.33
N PRO A 368 -3.23 1.74 -2.72
CA PRO A 368 -2.93 2.01 -4.12
C PRO A 368 -1.91 1.02 -4.66
N ILE A 369 -2.13 0.54 -5.89
CA ILE A 369 -1.27 -0.48 -6.47
C ILE A 369 0.18 -0.03 -6.61
N PHE A 370 0.42 1.24 -6.90
CA PHE A 370 1.77 1.81 -7.02
C PHE A 370 2.53 1.69 -5.70
N ASP A 371 1.88 1.96 -4.57
CA ASP A 371 2.50 1.79 -3.26
C ASP A 371 2.75 0.31 -2.95
N VAL A 372 1.83 -0.59 -3.31
CA VAL A 372 2.00 -2.04 -3.09
C VAL A 372 3.22 -2.57 -3.85
N VAL A 373 3.31 -2.28 -5.15
CA VAL A 373 4.42 -2.79 -5.97
C VAL A 373 5.75 -2.15 -5.59
N MET A 374 5.75 -0.87 -5.20
CA MET A 374 6.93 -0.18 -4.72
C MET A 374 7.44 -0.77 -3.40
N GLN A 375 6.56 -0.91 -2.40
CA GLN A 375 6.92 -1.34 -1.05
C GLN A 375 7.30 -2.83 -0.94
N LEU A 376 6.86 -3.65 -1.90
CA LEU A 376 7.18 -5.09 -1.96
C LEU A 376 8.19 -5.45 -3.06
N ASP A 377 8.71 -4.48 -3.81
CA ASP A 377 9.65 -4.68 -4.92
C ASP A 377 9.10 -5.58 -6.02
N LEU A 378 7.88 -5.25 -6.45
CA LEU A 378 7.17 -6.03 -7.44
C LEU A 378 7.03 -5.30 -8.76
N SER A 379 6.86 -6.09 -9.82
CA SER A 379 6.31 -5.64 -11.10
C SER A 379 5.06 -6.43 -11.42
N LEU A 380 4.02 -5.76 -11.93
CA LEU A 380 2.84 -6.46 -12.45
C LEU A 380 3.12 -7.13 -13.79
N ASN A 381 4.17 -6.72 -14.49
CA ASN A 381 4.63 -7.43 -15.66
C ASN A 381 5.46 -8.63 -15.22
N VAL A 382 4.82 -9.80 -15.20
CA VAL A 382 5.46 -11.04 -14.77
C VAL A 382 6.62 -11.47 -15.68
N LEU A 383 6.69 -10.94 -16.90
CA LEU A 383 7.84 -11.13 -17.79
C LEU A 383 9.09 -10.43 -17.27
N ASP A 384 8.98 -9.46 -16.36
CA ASP A 384 10.15 -8.83 -15.75
C ASP A 384 10.94 -9.84 -14.88
N CYS A 385 10.34 -10.98 -14.48
CA CYS A 385 11.08 -12.06 -13.82
C CYS A 385 11.98 -12.85 -14.77
N THR A 386 11.85 -12.62 -16.07
CA THR A 386 12.81 -13.14 -17.07
C THR A 386 13.98 -12.19 -17.30
N LEU A 387 13.90 -10.96 -16.79
CA LEU A 387 14.91 -9.91 -16.91
C LEU A 387 15.31 -9.40 -15.52
N PRO A 388 16.36 -9.95 -14.90
CA PRO A 388 16.76 -9.55 -13.55
C PRO A 388 16.95 -8.03 -13.43
N CYS A 389 16.51 -7.44 -12.31
CA CYS A 389 16.61 -5.99 -12.12
C CYS A 389 18.08 -5.54 -12.08
N VAL A 390 18.39 -4.31 -12.52
CA VAL A 390 19.79 -3.82 -12.58
C VAL A 390 20.50 -3.96 -11.24
N ALA A 391 19.81 -3.65 -10.14
CA ALA A 391 20.39 -3.77 -8.80
C ALA A 391 20.77 -5.22 -8.47
N ALA A 392 19.89 -6.20 -8.72
CA ALA A 392 20.17 -7.62 -8.48
C ALA A 392 21.21 -8.17 -9.47
N LEU A 393 21.12 -7.80 -10.75
CA LEU A 393 22.08 -8.15 -11.80
C LEU A 393 23.50 -7.75 -11.41
N THR A 394 23.69 -6.48 -11.08
CA THR A 394 25.00 -5.93 -10.77
C THR A 394 25.48 -6.36 -9.39
N ALA A 395 24.57 -6.67 -8.45
CA ALA A 395 24.92 -7.25 -7.16
C ALA A 395 25.72 -8.54 -7.29
N GLN A 396 25.39 -9.39 -8.28
CA GLN A 396 26.01 -10.70 -8.47
C GLN A 396 27.52 -10.59 -8.74
N GLU A 397 27.98 -9.47 -9.30
CA GLU A 397 29.39 -9.20 -9.56
C GLU A 397 30.12 -8.57 -8.36
N THR A 398 29.41 -8.28 -7.27
CA THR A 398 30.02 -7.73 -6.06
C THR A 398 30.47 -8.86 -5.11
N PRO A 399 31.49 -8.64 -4.26
CA PRO A 399 31.92 -9.64 -3.27
C PRO A 399 30.85 -10.01 -2.23
N ALA A 400 29.81 -9.17 -2.06
CA ALA A 400 28.75 -9.38 -1.07
C ALA A 400 27.35 -9.02 -1.63
N PRO A 401 26.80 -9.81 -2.59
CA PRO A 401 25.57 -9.47 -3.32
C PRO A 401 24.37 -9.24 -2.39
N ARG A 402 24.23 -10.07 -1.34
CA ARG A 402 23.15 -9.95 -0.36
C ARG A 402 23.25 -8.69 0.49
N ARG A 403 24.46 -8.30 0.89
CA ARG A 403 24.69 -7.07 1.65
C ARG A 403 24.33 -5.87 0.78
N TRP A 404 24.79 -5.85 -0.47
CA TRP A 404 24.47 -4.79 -1.41
C TRP A 404 22.95 -4.62 -1.59
N ILE A 405 22.25 -5.72 -1.91
CA ILE A 405 20.79 -5.72 -2.05
C ILE A 405 20.13 -5.17 -0.79
N ARG A 406 20.57 -5.63 0.39
CA ARG A 406 20.01 -5.16 1.66
C ARG A 406 20.24 -3.66 1.88
N SER A 407 21.46 -3.16 1.66
CA SER A 407 21.79 -1.75 1.84
C SER A 407 21.03 -0.86 0.85
N ALA A 408 20.81 -1.31 -0.38
CA ALA A 408 19.99 -0.59 -1.36
C ALA A 408 18.50 -0.53 -0.93
N LEU A 409 17.97 -1.63 -0.41
CA LEU A 409 16.61 -1.67 0.14
C LEU A 409 16.47 -0.77 1.37
N ASP A 410 17.44 -0.79 2.29
CA ASP A 410 17.41 0.07 3.48
C ASP A 410 17.53 1.56 3.11
N LEU A 411 18.36 1.90 2.11
CA LEU A 411 18.46 3.27 1.58
C LEU A 411 17.11 3.74 1.06
N ARG A 412 16.46 2.89 0.26
CA ARG A 412 15.14 3.18 -0.26
C ARG A 412 14.13 3.36 0.87
N ASP A 413 13.98 2.34 1.71
CA ASP A 413 12.89 2.22 2.68
C ASP A 413 13.02 3.20 3.85
N TYR A 414 14.25 3.56 4.25
CA TYR A 414 14.49 4.39 5.44
C TYR A 414 15.08 5.77 5.17
N ILE A 415 15.66 6.02 3.99
CA ILE A 415 16.24 7.32 3.65
C ILE A 415 15.39 8.03 2.59
N LEU A 416 15.13 7.38 1.46
CA LEU A 416 14.40 8.02 0.36
C LEU A 416 12.93 8.28 0.70
N THR A 417 12.27 7.38 1.44
CA THR A 417 10.87 7.56 1.88
C THR A 417 10.64 8.77 2.80
N LYS A 418 11.69 9.34 3.41
CA LYS A 418 11.59 10.47 4.34
C LYS A 418 11.32 11.82 3.67
N SER A 419 11.39 11.90 2.35
CA SER A 419 11.20 13.16 1.62
C SER A 419 10.39 12.96 0.35
N GLU A 420 9.66 14.01 -0.07
CA GLU A 420 8.93 14.00 -1.36
C GLU A 420 9.90 13.71 -2.53
N ARG A 421 11.10 14.29 -2.49
CA ARG A 421 12.12 14.09 -3.52
C ARG A 421 12.60 12.63 -3.56
N GLY A 422 12.90 12.05 -2.41
CA GLY A 422 13.31 10.65 -2.35
C GLY A 422 12.19 9.72 -2.82
N MET A 423 10.94 9.93 -2.41
CA MET A 423 9.77 9.20 -2.93
C MET A 423 9.64 9.31 -4.45
N ARG A 424 9.91 10.49 -5.04
CA ARG A 424 9.96 10.64 -6.51
C ARG A 424 11.08 9.82 -7.14
N TYR A 425 12.27 9.74 -6.55
CA TYR A 425 13.34 8.88 -7.07
C TYR A 425 12.94 7.40 -7.05
N ILE A 426 12.26 6.95 -5.99
CA ILE A 426 11.75 5.60 -5.91
C ILE A 426 10.75 5.37 -7.05
N ASP A 427 9.70 6.18 -7.15
CA ASP A 427 8.68 6.07 -8.21
C ASP A 427 9.30 6.07 -9.62
N THR A 428 10.23 6.99 -9.90
CA THR A 428 10.93 7.05 -11.18
C THR A 428 11.78 5.80 -11.44
N TYR A 429 12.50 5.28 -10.45
CA TYR A 429 13.29 4.04 -10.58
C TYR A 429 12.42 2.86 -11.04
N TYR A 430 11.27 2.64 -10.41
CA TYR A 430 10.37 1.54 -10.78
C TYR A 430 9.77 1.70 -12.18
N LYS A 431 9.55 2.94 -12.62
CA LYS A 431 9.05 3.21 -13.98
C LYS A 431 10.07 2.84 -15.06
N ILE A 432 11.36 3.03 -14.79
CA ILE A 432 12.41 2.88 -15.81
C ILE A 432 13.24 1.58 -15.67
N THR A 433 13.12 0.85 -14.56
CA THR A 433 14.02 -0.28 -14.26
C THR A 433 14.06 -1.36 -15.33
N GLY A 434 12.94 -1.65 -16.01
CA GLY A 434 12.90 -2.65 -17.07
C GLY A 434 13.81 -2.29 -18.25
N GLU A 435 13.82 -1.01 -18.64
CA GLU A 435 14.69 -0.53 -19.70
C GLU A 435 16.15 -0.47 -19.25
N LEU A 436 16.42 -0.05 -18.01
CA LEU A 436 17.78 -0.07 -17.47
C LEU A 436 18.35 -1.50 -17.45
N SER A 437 17.55 -2.51 -17.09
CA SER A 437 17.94 -3.93 -17.13
C SER A 437 18.31 -4.37 -18.54
N ARG A 438 17.50 -4.01 -19.56
CA ARG A 438 17.83 -4.30 -20.96
C ARG A 438 19.14 -3.66 -21.38
N LEU A 439 19.38 -2.40 -21.01
CA LEU A 439 20.62 -1.69 -21.34
C LEU A 439 21.84 -2.38 -20.72
N VAL A 440 21.84 -2.68 -19.42
CA VAL A 440 23.00 -3.34 -18.81
C VAL A 440 23.26 -4.73 -19.40
N LEU A 441 22.21 -5.50 -19.70
CA LEU A 441 22.34 -6.81 -20.36
C LEU A 441 22.84 -6.71 -21.81
N SER A 442 22.47 -5.66 -22.53
CA SER A 442 22.86 -5.45 -23.93
C SER A 442 24.27 -4.85 -24.08
N TYR A 443 24.78 -4.16 -23.05
CA TYR A 443 26.05 -3.45 -23.08
C TYR A 443 26.97 -3.91 -21.93
N PRO A 444 27.82 -4.94 -22.11
CA PRO A 444 28.64 -5.51 -21.04
C PRO A 444 29.54 -4.50 -20.32
N ALA A 445 30.09 -3.51 -21.03
CA ALA A 445 30.89 -2.45 -20.43
C ALA A 445 30.09 -1.57 -19.47
N LEU A 446 28.80 -1.32 -19.78
CA LEU A 446 27.89 -0.58 -18.91
C LEU A 446 27.59 -1.39 -17.64
N PHE A 447 27.35 -2.69 -17.78
CA PHE A 447 27.14 -3.60 -16.66
C PHE A 447 28.31 -3.60 -15.67
N PHE A 448 29.53 -3.86 -16.13
CA PHE A 448 30.72 -3.87 -15.24
C PHE A 448 30.98 -2.51 -14.61
N ARG A 449 30.78 -1.42 -15.36
CA ARG A 449 30.93 -0.07 -14.81
C ARG A 449 29.90 0.21 -13.72
N THR A 450 28.66 -0.24 -13.91
CA THR A 450 27.59 -0.11 -12.92
C THR A 450 27.92 -0.90 -11.64
N ALA A 451 28.32 -2.17 -11.78
CA ALA A 451 28.70 -3.01 -10.64
C ALA A 451 29.89 -2.43 -9.86
N SER A 452 30.96 -2.00 -10.55
CA SER A 452 32.13 -1.38 -9.92
C SER A 452 31.79 -0.08 -9.20
N LEU A 453 30.90 0.74 -9.76
CA LEU A 453 30.48 1.98 -9.11
C LEU A 453 29.64 1.72 -7.86
N PHE A 454 28.73 0.75 -7.92
CA PHE A 454 27.95 0.33 -6.77
C PHE A 454 28.82 -0.22 -5.63
N GLU A 455 29.83 -1.03 -5.94
CA GLU A 455 30.79 -1.50 -4.93
C GLU A 455 31.50 -0.32 -4.24
N ARG A 456 31.95 0.68 -5.00
CA ARG A 456 32.59 1.89 -4.45
C ARG A 456 31.63 2.77 -3.66
N ALA A 457 30.35 2.78 -4.02
CA ALA A 457 29.33 3.58 -3.34
C ALA A 457 28.81 2.92 -2.05
N LEU A 458 28.95 1.60 -1.89
CA LEU A 458 28.39 0.84 -0.77
C LEU A 458 28.77 1.41 0.62
N PRO A 459 30.03 1.82 0.91
CA PRO A 459 30.36 2.42 2.21
C PRO A 459 29.58 3.71 2.51
N ALA A 460 29.31 4.52 1.48
CA ALA A 460 28.52 5.74 1.63
C ALA A 460 27.05 5.39 1.89
N VAL A 461 26.49 4.43 1.15
CA VAL A 461 25.12 3.94 1.38
C VAL A 461 24.95 3.36 2.78
N ASP A 462 25.90 2.54 3.24
CA ASP A 462 25.89 1.99 4.60
C ASP A 462 25.95 3.09 5.67
N SER A 463 26.75 4.13 5.43
CA SER A 463 26.83 5.31 6.31
C SER A 463 25.49 6.05 6.38
N MET A 464 24.82 6.25 5.24
CA MET A 464 23.49 6.88 5.18
C MET A 464 22.46 6.05 5.94
N ASN A 465 22.46 4.73 5.74
CA ASN A 465 21.53 3.82 6.42
C ASN A 465 21.73 3.80 7.94
N ALA A 466 22.98 3.97 8.41
CA ALA A 466 23.29 4.10 9.82
C ALA A 466 22.90 5.48 10.42
N GLY A 467 22.43 6.43 9.60
CA GLY A 467 22.11 7.79 10.02
C GLY A 467 23.34 8.66 10.31
N ASN A 468 24.52 8.26 9.80
CA ASN A 468 25.75 9.01 9.97
C ASN A 468 25.88 10.11 8.92
N GLU A 469 26.62 11.16 9.24
CA GLU A 469 27.06 12.13 8.24
C GLU A 469 27.89 11.40 7.17
N THR A 470 27.44 11.48 5.92
CA THR A 470 28.03 10.70 4.84
C THR A 470 28.90 11.59 3.99
N VAL A 471 30.18 11.26 3.91
CA VAL A 471 31.15 11.99 3.10
C VAL A 471 31.47 11.19 1.85
N VAL A 472 31.30 11.81 0.68
CA VAL A 472 31.62 11.21 -0.62
C VAL A 472 32.67 12.05 -1.34
N SER A 473 33.55 11.39 -2.10
CA SER A 473 34.54 12.12 -2.90
C SER A 473 33.88 12.75 -4.14
N ALA A 474 34.39 13.90 -4.56
CA ALA A 474 34.00 14.53 -5.82
C ALA A 474 34.26 13.61 -7.03
N GLU A 475 35.24 12.71 -6.92
CA GLU A 475 35.49 11.66 -7.91
C GLU A 475 34.32 10.68 -8.01
N LEU A 476 33.81 10.17 -6.89
CA LEU A 476 32.67 9.25 -6.90
C LEU A 476 31.43 9.92 -7.52
N VAL A 477 31.17 11.19 -7.17
CA VAL A 477 30.07 11.98 -7.74
C VAL A 477 30.21 12.12 -9.26
N ARG A 478 31.41 12.45 -9.76
CA ARG A 478 31.67 12.52 -11.21
C ARG A 478 31.48 11.17 -11.91
N ASP A 479 31.88 10.07 -11.27
CA ASP A 479 31.72 8.74 -11.85
C ASP A 479 30.25 8.31 -11.93
N VAL A 480 29.44 8.66 -10.92
CA VAL A 480 27.97 8.49 -10.98
C VAL A 480 27.36 9.35 -12.07
N ASP A 481 27.73 10.64 -12.17
CA ASP A 481 27.21 11.50 -13.23
C ASP A 481 27.52 10.96 -14.63
N ALA A 482 28.75 10.50 -14.84
CA ALA A 482 29.19 9.91 -16.10
C ALA A 482 28.52 8.56 -16.41
N LEU A 483 28.14 7.78 -15.39
CA LEU A 483 27.35 6.57 -15.58
C LEU A 483 25.91 6.91 -15.99
N LEU A 484 25.26 7.83 -15.29
CA LEU A 484 23.90 8.29 -15.61
C LEU A 484 23.82 8.89 -17.03
N ALA A 485 24.83 9.67 -17.42
CA ALA A 485 24.96 10.20 -18.78
C ALA A 485 25.01 9.08 -19.83
N ARG A 486 25.70 7.98 -19.52
CA ARG A 486 25.82 6.84 -20.43
C ARG A 486 24.51 6.05 -20.56
N PHE A 487 23.73 5.93 -19.49
CA PHE A 487 22.39 5.34 -19.57
C PHE A 487 21.48 6.15 -20.50
N ALA A 488 21.48 7.48 -20.38
CA ALA A 488 20.71 8.37 -21.26
C ALA A 488 21.17 8.23 -22.72
N GLU A 489 22.48 8.27 -22.99
CA GLU A 489 23.02 8.16 -24.35
C GLU A 489 22.63 6.85 -25.06
N LEU A 490 22.51 5.75 -24.32
CA LEU A 490 22.20 4.43 -24.86
C LEU A 490 20.72 4.11 -24.92
N SER A 491 19.88 4.83 -24.17
CA SER A 491 18.44 4.62 -24.16
C SER A 491 17.78 5.34 -25.34
N ASN A 492 16.71 4.75 -25.87
CA ASN A 492 15.80 5.45 -26.77
C ASN A 492 14.47 5.81 -26.07
N ASP A 493 14.39 5.60 -24.75
CA ASP A 493 13.18 5.86 -23.96
C ASP A 493 13.22 7.28 -23.38
N PRO A 494 12.28 8.17 -23.77
CA PRO A 494 12.21 9.53 -23.24
C PRO A 494 12.05 9.60 -21.71
N GLN A 495 11.48 8.57 -21.08
CA GLN A 495 11.36 8.50 -19.62
C GLN A 495 12.71 8.25 -18.95
N VAL A 496 13.55 7.41 -19.55
CA VAL A 496 14.92 7.18 -19.08
C VAL A 496 15.73 8.47 -19.21
N ASP A 497 15.66 9.15 -20.35
CA ASP A 497 16.38 10.42 -20.58
C ASP A 497 15.98 11.50 -19.56
N ALA A 498 14.68 11.67 -19.35
CA ALA A 498 14.15 12.62 -18.37
C ALA A 498 14.62 12.30 -16.95
N ALA A 499 14.56 11.02 -16.56
CA ALA A 499 15.00 10.54 -15.26
C ALA A 499 16.51 10.76 -15.04
N MET A 500 17.35 10.38 -16.01
CA MET A 500 18.80 10.57 -15.93
C MET A 500 19.15 12.06 -15.86
N ALA A 501 18.46 12.92 -16.61
CA ALA A 501 18.67 14.37 -16.55
C ALA A 501 18.30 14.96 -15.18
N GLU A 502 17.22 14.49 -14.55
CA GLU A 502 16.84 14.89 -13.18
C GLU A 502 17.90 14.43 -12.17
N TYR A 503 18.28 13.15 -12.19
CA TYR A 503 19.26 12.57 -11.26
C TYR A 503 20.61 13.26 -11.35
N ARG A 504 21.10 13.54 -12.57
CA ARG A 504 22.36 14.25 -12.77
C ARG A 504 22.32 15.67 -12.24
N ARG A 505 21.20 16.39 -12.43
CA ARG A 505 21.03 17.74 -11.89
C ARG A 505 21.10 17.73 -10.36
N ASP A 506 20.36 16.82 -9.73
CA ASP A 506 20.28 16.72 -8.28
C ASP A 506 21.60 16.19 -7.67
N LEU A 507 22.30 15.29 -8.35
CA LEU A 507 23.63 14.78 -7.95
C LEU A 507 24.70 15.89 -7.91
N ASN A 508 24.56 16.92 -8.75
CA ASN A 508 25.48 18.06 -8.80
C ASN A 508 25.00 19.26 -7.96
N ASP A 509 23.88 19.14 -7.24
CA ASP A 509 23.36 20.19 -6.36
C ASP A 509 23.73 19.90 -4.88
N PRO A 510 24.65 20.68 -4.28
CA PRO A 510 25.08 20.47 -2.90
C PRO A 510 23.96 20.61 -1.87
N GLU A 511 22.91 21.40 -2.14
CA GLU A 511 21.75 21.52 -1.25
C GLU A 511 20.94 20.23 -1.27
N VAL A 512 20.79 19.61 -2.44
CA VAL A 512 20.09 18.33 -2.57
C VAL A 512 20.85 17.22 -1.86
N LEU A 513 22.16 17.10 -2.09
CA LEU A 513 22.99 16.12 -1.39
C LEU A 513 22.95 16.29 0.13
N ARG A 514 23.05 17.53 0.63
CA ARG A 514 22.93 17.82 2.07
C ARG A 514 21.55 17.46 2.62
N SER A 515 20.48 17.59 1.85
CA SER A 515 19.14 17.17 2.27
C SER A 515 19.03 15.66 2.53
N PHE A 516 19.94 14.86 1.96
CA PHE A 516 20.09 13.43 2.23
C PHE A 516 21.25 13.10 3.19
N GLY A 517 21.84 14.11 3.85
CA GLY A 517 22.97 13.92 4.78
C GLY A 517 24.31 13.61 4.10
N VAL A 518 24.45 13.99 2.83
CA VAL A 518 25.65 13.75 2.02
C VAL A 518 26.45 15.04 1.83
N THR A 519 27.73 15.00 2.16
CA THR A 519 28.71 16.08 1.94
C THR A 519 29.76 15.63 0.95
N VAL A 520 30.06 16.46 -0.06
CA VAL A 520 31.09 16.17 -1.07
C VAL A 520 32.41 16.81 -0.67
N VAL A 521 33.48 16.02 -0.68
CA VAL A 521 34.87 16.48 -0.45
C VAL A 521 35.72 16.27 -1.69
N ASN A 522 36.69 17.15 -1.92
CA ASN A 522 37.57 17.09 -3.09
C ASN A 522 38.62 15.99 -3.03
#